data_AF-A0A6P1U8V7-F1
#
_entry.id   AF-A0A6P1U8V7-F1
#
_cell.length_a   1.000
_cell.length_b   1.000
_cell.length_c   1.000
_cell.angle_alpha   90.00
_cell.angle_beta   90.00
_cell.angle_gamma   90.00
#
_symmetry.space_group_name_H-M   'P 1'
#
loop_
_entity.id
_entity.type
_entity.pdbx_description
1 polymer ?
#
loop_
_entity_poly.entity_id
_entity_poly.type
_entity_poly.pdbx_seq_one_letter_code
_entity_poly.pdbx_strand_id
1 'polypeptide(L)'
;MPIKIPIYYPDATVQQRREARQAHADAQHGLCYYCAQPLTGVPPPDIRAIKINWDLFPPGFLDYPQHLHHDHDTGITLGTVHAWCNAVLWQEHGE
;
A
#
# COMPACT_ATOMS: atom_id res chain seq x y z
N MET A 1 16.88 -11.32 11.40
CA MET A 1 16.77 -11.91 10.05
C MET A 1 15.76 -11.08 9.28
N PRO A 2 15.97 -10.76 8.00
CA PRO A 2 14.97 -10.04 7.22
C PRO A 2 13.68 -10.87 7.13
N ILE A 3 12.53 -10.21 7.24
CA ILE A 3 11.24 -10.86 7.05
C ILE A 3 11.15 -11.41 5.62
N LYS A 4 10.57 -12.61 5.46
CA LYS A 4 10.33 -13.18 4.14
C LYS A 4 9.01 -12.63 3.59
N ILE A 5 9.05 -12.02 2.41
CA ILE A 5 7.87 -11.55 1.66
C ILE A 5 7.54 -12.52 0.50
N PRO A 6 6.27 -12.61 0.05
CA PRO A 6 5.11 -11.97 0.65
C PRO A 6 4.69 -12.67 1.96
N ILE A 7 4.03 -11.92 2.82
CA ILE A 7 3.40 -12.43 4.05
C ILE A 7 1.88 -12.54 3.87
N TYR A 8 1.25 -13.40 4.68
CA TYR A 8 -0.19 -13.41 4.88
C TYR A 8 -0.57 -12.29 5.87
N TYR A 9 -1.27 -11.27 5.37
CA TYR A 9 -1.60 -10.04 6.10
C TYR A 9 -2.51 -10.26 7.32
N PRO A 10 -3.57 -11.10 7.24
CA PRO A 10 -4.52 -11.27 8.35
C PRO A 10 -3.88 -11.71 9.66
N ASP A 11 -2.93 -12.65 9.59
CA ASP A 11 -2.26 -13.20 10.78
C ASP A 11 -1.01 -12.40 11.21
N ALA A 12 -0.62 -11.41 10.41
CA ALA A 12 0.59 -10.64 10.66
C ALA A 12 0.40 -9.61 11.79
N THR A 13 1.32 -9.62 12.75
CA THR A 13 1.46 -8.60 13.78
C THR A 13 1.79 -7.22 13.19
N VAL A 14 1.54 -6.16 13.95
CA VAL A 14 1.90 -4.79 13.56
C VAL A 14 3.38 -4.67 13.21
N GLN A 15 4.27 -5.34 13.96
CA GLN A 15 5.70 -5.35 13.67
C GLN A 15 5.99 -6.03 12.33
N GLN A 16 5.43 -7.21 12.07
CA GLN A 16 5.61 -7.91 10.79
C GLN A 16 5.09 -7.09 9.61
N ARG A 17 3.96 -6.38 9.75
CA ARG A 17 3.44 -5.50 8.70
C ARG A 17 4.38 -4.32 8.42
N ARG A 18 5.00 -3.74 9.46
CA ARG A 18 6.00 -2.67 9.28
C ARG A 18 7.26 -3.20 8.57
N GLU A 19 7.76 -4.35 9.01
CA GLU A 19 8.94 -4.99 8.39
C GLU A 19 8.66 -5.39 6.94
N ALA A 20 7.48 -5.96 6.64
CA ALA A 20 7.09 -6.33 5.29
C ALA A 20 6.91 -5.11 4.39
N ARG A 21 6.37 -4.00 4.90
CA ARG A 21 6.29 -2.74 4.15
C ARG A 21 7.67 -2.25 3.71
N GLN A 22 8.65 -2.28 4.61
CA GLN A 22 10.01 -1.90 4.27
C GLN A 22 10.63 -2.88 3.27
N ALA A 23 10.49 -4.19 3.51
CA ALA A 23 11.03 -5.21 2.62
C ALA A 23 10.44 -5.12 1.20
N HIS A 24 9.13 -4.88 1.06
CA HIS A 24 8.49 -4.62 -0.23
C HIS A 24 9.00 -3.32 -0.86
N ALA A 25 9.12 -2.23 -0.09
CA ALA A 25 9.65 -0.97 -0.61
C ALA A 25 11.09 -1.13 -1.14
N ASP A 26 11.93 -1.89 -0.43
CA ASP A 26 13.31 -2.18 -0.85
C ASP A 26 13.33 -3.05 -2.12
N ALA A 27 12.52 -4.11 -2.17
CA ALA A 27 12.39 -4.98 -3.35
C ALA A 27 11.82 -4.25 -4.58
N GLN A 28 11.00 -3.22 -4.36
CA GLN A 28 10.44 -2.34 -5.38
C GLN A 28 11.39 -1.19 -5.76
N HIS A 29 12.63 -1.17 -5.25
CA HIS A 29 13.58 -0.09 -5.48
C HIS A 29 13.04 1.31 -5.12
N GLY A 30 12.23 1.38 -4.06
CA GLY A 30 11.60 2.62 -3.60
C GLY A 30 10.46 3.12 -4.50
N LEU A 31 9.99 2.32 -5.47
CA LEU A 31 8.87 2.66 -6.34
C LEU A 31 7.55 2.11 -5.79
N CYS A 32 6.45 2.82 -6.06
CA CYS A 32 5.10 2.39 -5.71
C CYS A 32 4.71 1.19 -6.58
N TYR A 33 4.22 0.12 -5.95
CA TYR A 33 3.80 -1.09 -6.66
C TYR A 33 2.73 -0.82 -7.73
N TYR A 34 1.84 0.14 -7.49
CA TYR A 34 0.72 0.44 -8.39
C TYR A 34 1.08 1.39 -9.53
N CYS A 35 1.65 2.56 -9.21
CA CYS A 35 1.84 3.64 -10.20
C CYS A 35 3.29 3.79 -10.69
N ALA A 36 4.21 2.95 -10.19
CA ALA A 36 5.64 2.98 -10.50
C ALA A 36 6.38 4.31 -10.24
N GLN A 37 5.76 5.27 -9.55
CA GLN A 37 6.41 6.51 -9.10
C GLN A 37 7.11 6.32 -7.75
N PRO A 38 8.13 7.15 -7.40
CA PRO A 38 8.81 7.05 -6.12
C PRO A 38 7.86 7.11 -4.92
N LEU A 39 7.99 6.18 -3.97
CA LEU A 39 7.18 6.10 -2.73
C LEU A 39 7.30 7.33 -1.82
N THR A 40 8.36 8.12 -1.98
CA THR A 40 8.59 9.38 -1.26
C THR A 40 8.00 10.59 -1.98
N GLY A 41 7.56 10.42 -3.24
CA GLY A 41 6.92 11.45 -4.04
C GLY A 41 5.40 11.39 -3.98
N VAL A 42 4.76 12.10 -4.92
CA VAL A 42 3.32 12.07 -5.11
C VAL A 42 2.95 11.10 -6.25
N PRO A 43 1.76 10.47 -6.20
CA PRO A 43 1.23 9.73 -7.33
C PRO A 43 1.07 10.61 -8.58
N PRO A 44 1.00 9.99 -9.78
CA PRO A 44 0.85 10.75 -11.02
C PRO A 44 -0.51 11.47 -11.09
N PRO A 45 -0.62 12.55 -11.90
CA PRO A 45 -1.80 13.44 -11.88
C PRO A 45 -3.13 12.75 -12.21
N ASP A 46 -3.11 11.75 -13.07
CA ASP A 46 -4.26 10.92 -13.44
C ASP A 46 -4.81 10.13 -12.23
N ILE A 47 -3.94 9.50 -11.45
CA ILE A 47 -4.32 8.82 -10.20
C ILE A 47 -4.84 9.82 -9.16
N ARG A 48 -4.23 11.00 -9.07
CA ARG A 48 -4.68 12.06 -8.15
C ARG A 48 -5.98 12.73 -8.55
N ALA A 49 -6.40 12.59 -9.82
CA ALA A 49 -7.67 13.12 -10.31
C ALA A 49 -8.86 12.22 -9.95
N ILE A 50 -8.62 10.98 -9.52
CA ILE A 50 -9.67 10.05 -9.09
C ILE A 50 -10.32 10.58 -7.80
N LYS A 51 -11.65 10.67 -7.80
CA LYS A 51 -12.42 11.11 -6.64
C LYS A 51 -12.52 9.97 -5.63
N ILE A 52 -11.88 10.14 -4.48
CA ILE A 52 -11.96 9.19 -3.37
C ILE A 52 -13.09 9.58 -2.42
N ASN A 53 -13.94 8.61 -2.10
CA ASN A 53 -14.87 8.67 -0.98
C ASN A 53 -14.11 8.38 0.32
N TRP A 54 -13.71 9.45 1.01
CA TRP A 54 -12.91 9.34 2.24
C TRP A 54 -13.66 8.69 3.42
N ASP A 55 -14.99 8.59 3.36
CA ASP A 55 -15.79 7.92 4.39
C ASP A 55 -15.55 6.39 4.42
N LEU A 56 -14.92 5.83 3.38
CA LEU A 56 -14.51 4.42 3.33
C LEU A 56 -13.23 4.13 4.15
N PHE A 57 -12.49 5.17 4.54
CA PHE A 57 -11.16 5.03 5.13
C PHE A 57 -11.13 5.58 6.57
N PRO A 58 -10.24 5.07 7.43
CA PRO A 58 -10.10 5.60 8.78
C PRO A 58 -9.62 7.07 8.77
N PRO A 59 -9.99 7.88 9.78
CA PRO A 59 -9.44 9.22 9.95
C PRO A 59 -7.90 9.20 9.97
N GLY A 60 -7.28 10.17 9.28
CA GLY A 60 -5.82 10.26 9.19
C GLY A 60 -5.16 9.24 8.25
N PHE A 61 -5.93 8.57 7.38
CA PHE A 61 -5.39 7.58 6.43
C PHE A 61 -4.22 8.12 5.58
N LEU A 62 -4.27 9.40 5.18
CA LEU A 62 -3.23 10.07 4.41
C LEU A 62 -2.02 10.53 5.25
N ASP A 63 -2.10 10.51 6.59
CA ASP A 63 -0.98 10.86 7.48
C ASP A 63 0.14 9.82 7.41
N TYR A 64 -0.19 8.61 6.94
CA TYR A 64 0.76 7.54 6.65
C TYR A 64 0.96 7.45 5.14
N PRO A 65 2.00 8.07 4.55
CA PRO A 65 2.10 8.25 3.10
C PRO A 65 2.32 6.94 2.33
N GLN A 66 2.69 5.85 3.01
CA GLN A 66 2.98 4.55 2.42
C GLN A 66 2.22 3.46 3.17
N HIS A 67 1.51 2.63 2.42
CA HIS A 67 0.70 1.53 2.93
C HIS A 67 1.17 0.20 2.36
N LEU A 68 1.02 -0.86 3.15
CA LEU A 68 1.28 -2.23 2.72
C LEU A 68 -0.02 -2.77 2.14
N HIS A 69 -0.05 -2.89 0.81
CA HIS A 69 -1.21 -3.38 0.08
C HIS A 69 -1.16 -4.91 -0.04
N HIS A 70 -2.33 -5.53 -0.08
CA HIS A 70 -2.51 -6.97 -0.12
C HIS A 70 -3.79 -7.28 -0.90
N ASP A 71 -3.80 -8.45 -1.51
CA ASP A 71 -4.97 -8.99 -2.18
C ASP A 71 -6.01 -9.39 -1.11
N HIS A 72 -7.25 -8.90 -1.24
CA HIS A 72 -8.31 -9.14 -0.26
C HIS A 72 -8.94 -10.53 -0.32
N ASP A 73 -8.81 -11.25 -1.44
CA ASP A 73 -9.34 -12.61 -1.59
C ASP A 73 -8.40 -13.64 -0.93
N THR A 74 -7.10 -13.43 -1.09
CA THR A 74 -6.05 -14.36 -0.64
C THR A 74 -5.36 -13.91 0.65
N GLY A 75 -5.49 -12.64 1.03
CA GLY A 75 -4.80 -12.04 2.17
C GLY A 75 -3.28 -11.86 1.96
N ILE A 76 -2.76 -12.12 0.76
CA ILE A 76 -1.32 -12.08 0.47
C ILE A 76 -0.86 -10.67 0.13
N THR A 77 0.19 -10.22 0.80
CA THR A 77 0.79 -8.89 0.53
C THR A 77 1.37 -8.79 -0.87
N LEU A 78 0.99 -7.74 -1.60
CA LEU A 78 1.40 -7.49 -2.98
C LEU A 78 2.57 -6.52 -3.05
N GLY A 79 2.55 -5.48 -2.22
CA GLY A 79 3.60 -4.46 -2.24
C GLY A 79 3.32 -3.23 -1.39
N THR A 80 4.29 -2.33 -1.34
CA THR A 80 4.15 -1.01 -0.73
C THR A 80 3.67 0.00 -1.78
N VAL A 81 2.65 0.78 -1.44
CA VAL A 81 2.04 1.78 -2.32
C VAL A 81 1.91 3.12 -1.61
N HIS A 82 1.73 4.22 -2.34
CA HIS A 82 1.30 5.49 -1.74
C HIS A 82 -0.06 5.33 -1.05
N ALA A 83 -0.34 6.13 -0.01
CA ALA A 83 -1.67 6.17 0.62
C ALA A 83 -2.79 6.42 -0.39
N TRP A 84 -2.61 7.42 -1.25
CA TRP A 84 -3.58 7.72 -2.29
C TRP A 84 -3.79 6.55 -3.27
N CYS A 85 -2.70 5.90 -3.70
CA CYS A 85 -2.78 4.73 -4.56
C CYS A 85 -3.52 3.58 -3.88
N ASN A 86 -3.30 3.37 -2.58
CA ASN A 86 -4.03 2.37 -1.81
C ASN A 86 -5.53 2.68 -1.74
N ALA A 87 -5.90 3.95 -1.56
CA ALA A 87 -7.32 4.34 -1.58
C ALA A 87 -7.98 4.10 -2.95
N VAL A 88 -7.25 4.33 -4.06
CA VAL A 88 -7.73 4.04 -5.41
C VAL A 88 -7.93 2.53 -5.60
N LEU A 89 -6.95 1.71 -5.19
CA LEU A 89 -7.04 0.25 -5.26
C LEU A 89 -8.27 -0.28 -4.49
N TRP A 90 -8.47 0.22 -3.27
CA TRP A 90 -9.64 -0.12 -2.46
C TRP A 90 -10.95 0.27 -3.10
N GLN A 91 -11.07 1.51 -3.56
CA GLN A 91 -12.35 2.01 -4.03
C GLN A 91 -12.73 1.45 -5.41
N GLU A 92 -11.80 1.42 -6.36
CA GLU A 92 -12.10 1.10 -7.77
C GLU A 92 -11.93 -0.38 -8.08
N HIS A 93 -11.05 -1.08 -7.36
CA HIS A 93 -10.70 -2.47 -7.64
C HIS A 93 -11.18 -3.46 -6.58
N GLY A 94 -11.65 -2.97 -5.42
CA GLY A 94 -12.10 -3.80 -4.31
C GLY A 94 -10.97 -4.48 -3.52
N GLU A 95 -9.74 -3.96 -3.65
CA GLU A 95 -8.49 -4.51 -3.11
C GLU A 95 -7.86 -3.74 -1.95
#